data_AF-A0A7V9M939-F1
#
_entry.id   AF-A0A7V9M939-F1
#
_cell.length_a   1.000
_cell.length_b   1.000
_cell.length_c   1.000
_cell.angle_alpha   90.00
_cell.angle_beta   90.00
_cell.angle_gamma   90.00
#
_symmetry.space_group_name_H-M   'P 1'
#
loop_
_entity.id
_entity.type
_entity.pdbx_description
1 polymer ?
#
loop_
_entity_poly.entity_id
_entity_poly.type
_entity_poly.pdbx_seq_one_letter_code
_entity_poly.pdbx_strand_id
1 'polypeptide(L)'
;MSFSVNATDGEARAGFLRTAHGDVPTPAFMPVGTKATVKAVDPDELRSLGTSILLGNTYHLHFRPGEDVIAELGGLHRFMGWDGPILTDSGGFQVFSLKHTILATDDEGVTFRSIYDGSPERFTPELAAEIQAKLGSDIAMCLDVCPTPDSPREELEEAVRLTTHWAARQHAAPRAEGQLLFGIAQ
;
A
#
# COMPACT_ATOMS: atom_id res chain seq x y z
N MET A 1 6.75 -21.19 -1.31
CA MET A 1 7.20 -20.02 -2.10
C MET A 1 5.96 -19.27 -2.54
N SER A 2 5.91 -17.95 -2.37
CA SER A 2 4.75 -17.13 -2.71
C SER A 2 4.65 -16.80 -4.20
N PHE A 3 5.75 -16.85 -4.97
CA PHE A 3 5.75 -16.52 -6.40
C PHE A 3 6.36 -17.63 -7.26
N SER A 4 5.74 -17.93 -8.40
CA SER A 4 6.24 -18.88 -9.40
C SER A 4 6.19 -18.29 -10.81
N VAL A 5 7.24 -18.54 -11.60
CA VAL A 5 7.28 -18.20 -13.04
C VAL A 5 6.98 -19.45 -13.84
N ASN A 6 6.01 -19.36 -14.75
CA ASN A 6 5.53 -20.47 -15.56
C ASN A 6 6.07 -20.42 -17.00
N ALA A 7 6.27 -19.21 -17.53
CA ALA A 7 6.81 -19.01 -18.88
C ALA A 7 7.58 -17.69 -18.96
N THR A 8 8.50 -17.61 -19.92
CA THR A 8 9.33 -16.44 -20.19
C THR A 8 9.45 -16.21 -21.70
N ASP A 9 9.53 -14.94 -22.10
CA ASP A 9 9.89 -14.52 -23.46
C ASP A 9 10.80 -13.29 -23.37
N GLY A 10 12.11 -13.48 -23.59
CA GLY A 10 13.11 -12.49 -23.21
C GLY A 10 13.03 -12.17 -21.71
N GLU A 11 12.89 -10.87 -21.39
CA GLU A 11 12.72 -10.38 -20.00
C GLU A 11 11.26 -10.48 -19.50
N ALA A 12 10.30 -10.77 -20.38
CA ALA A 12 8.89 -10.90 -20.00
C ALA A 12 8.66 -12.22 -19.25
N ARG A 13 7.82 -12.17 -18.21
CA ARG A 13 7.52 -13.30 -17.32
C ARG A 13 6.02 -13.43 -17.12
N ALA A 14 5.51 -14.65 -17.33
CA ALA A 14 4.16 -15.03 -16.93
C ALA A 14 4.23 -15.99 -15.74
N GLY A 15 3.37 -15.80 -14.74
CA GLY A 15 3.49 -16.52 -13.47
C GLY A 15 2.30 -16.30 -12.53
N PHE A 16 2.47 -16.73 -11.29
CA PHE A 16 1.46 -16.62 -10.24
C PHE A 16 2.08 -16.15 -8.93
N LEU A 17 1.41 -15.21 -8.27
CA LEU A 17 1.68 -14.79 -6.90
C LEU A 17 0.56 -15.32 -5.99
N ARG A 18 0.90 -16.24 -5.10
CA ARG A 18 -0.01 -16.79 -4.09
C ARG A 18 -0.15 -15.83 -2.92
N THR A 19 -1.38 -15.44 -2.61
CA THR A 19 -1.74 -14.65 -1.43
C THR A 19 -2.69 -15.41 -0.51
N ALA A 20 -3.12 -14.79 0.60
CA ALA A 20 -4.05 -15.39 1.55
C ALA A 20 -5.46 -15.56 0.94
N HIS A 21 -5.86 -14.66 0.04
CA HIS A 21 -7.19 -14.62 -0.59
C HIS A 21 -7.20 -15.03 -2.07
N GLY A 22 -6.14 -15.67 -2.57
CA GLY A 22 -6.12 -16.25 -3.92
C GLY A 22 -4.77 -16.16 -4.63
N ASP A 23 -4.69 -16.79 -5.80
CA ASP A 23 -3.53 -16.68 -6.68
C ASP A 23 -3.75 -15.51 -7.66
N VAL A 24 -2.75 -14.65 -7.82
CA VAL A 24 -2.74 -13.52 -8.75
C VAL A 24 -1.90 -13.89 -9.98
N PRO A 25 -2.48 -14.03 -11.18
CA PRO A 25 -1.72 -14.21 -12.41
C PRO A 25 -0.92 -12.94 -12.72
N THR A 26 0.35 -13.08 -13.07
CA THR A 26 1.23 -11.98 -13.47
C THR A 26 1.61 -12.13 -14.96
N PRO A 27 1.67 -11.04 -15.76
CA PRO A 27 1.47 -9.64 -15.37
C PRO A 27 0.02 -9.32 -14.96
N ALA A 28 -0.13 -8.45 -13.95
CA ALA A 28 -1.44 -8.08 -13.40
C ALA A 28 -1.66 -6.57 -13.55
N PHE A 29 -2.92 -6.18 -13.78
CA PHE A 29 -3.39 -4.81 -13.63
C PHE A 29 -4.23 -4.72 -12.36
N MET A 30 -4.00 -3.67 -11.55
CA MET A 30 -4.68 -3.49 -10.26
C MET A 30 -5.57 -2.25 -10.31
N PRO A 31 -6.90 -2.39 -10.43
CA PRO A 31 -7.82 -1.26 -10.23
C PRO A 31 -7.67 -0.64 -8.84
N VAL A 32 -7.70 0.69 -8.79
CA VAL A 32 -7.44 1.45 -7.55
C VAL A 32 -8.74 1.75 -6.81
N GLY A 33 -8.85 1.24 -5.59
CA GLY A 33 -9.91 1.51 -4.63
C GLY A 33 -9.49 2.55 -3.59
N THR A 34 -9.86 3.83 -3.81
CA THR A 34 -9.42 4.94 -2.96
C THR A 34 -10.06 4.95 -1.57
N LYS A 35 -11.35 4.61 -1.46
CA LYS A 35 -12.10 4.64 -0.18
C LYS A 35 -12.89 3.35 -0.01
N ALA A 36 -12.20 2.21 -0.07
CA ALA A 36 -12.80 0.87 -0.07
C ALA A 36 -13.79 0.66 -1.22
N THR A 37 -13.56 1.31 -2.36
CA THR A 37 -14.37 1.15 -3.57
C THR A 37 -13.58 1.60 -4.79
N VAL A 38 -13.67 0.83 -5.88
CA VAL A 38 -13.28 1.30 -7.21
C VAL A 38 -14.43 2.17 -7.71
N LYS A 39 -14.13 3.43 -8.02
CA LYS A 39 -15.17 4.43 -8.27
C LYS A 39 -16.09 3.98 -9.42
N ALA A 40 -17.40 3.99 -9.14
CA ALA A 40 -18.48 3.71 -10.07
C ALA A 40 -18.54 2.28 -10.63
N VAL A 41 -17.81 1.32 -10.04
CA VAL A 41 -17.81 -0.09 -10.47
C VAL A 41 -18.10 -0.98 -9.27
N ASP A 42 -19.07 -1.89 -9.41
CA ASP A 42 -19.41 -2.86 -8.37
C ASP A 42 -18.35 -3.99 -8.31
N PRO A 43 -18.05 -4.55 -7.12
CA PRO A 43 -17.18 -5.72 -7.00
C PRO A 43 -17.52 -6.89 -7.93
N ASP A 44 -18.81 -7.17 -8.18
CA ASP A 44 -19.23 -8.22 -9.13
C ASP A 44 -18.82 -7.90 -10.57
N GLU A 45 -18.87 -6.62 -10.95
CA GLU A 45 -18.44 -6.18 -12.27
C GLU A 45 -16.92 -6.31 -12.42
N LEU A 46 -16.14 -5.93 -11.39
CA LEU A 46 -14.68 -6.13 -11.37
C LEU A 46 -14.30 -7.61 -11.56
N ARG A 47 -15.02 -8.52 -10.88
CA ARG A 47 -14.85 -9.97 -11.05
C ARG A 47 -15.15 -10.40 -12.49
N SER A 48 -16.26 -9.93 -13.05
CA SER A 48 -16.66 -10.26 -14.43
C SER A 48 -15.65 -9.80 -15.49
N LEU A 49 -14.92 -8.71 -15.21
CA LEU A 49 -13.86 -8.17 -16.06
C LEU A 49 -12.53 -8.93 -15.92
N GLY A 50 -12.46 -9.93 -15.03
CA GLY A 50 -11.25 -10.72 -14.79
C GLY A 50 -10.22 -10.02 -13.90
N THR A 51 -10.64 -9.06 -13.08
CA THR A 51 -9.76 -8.45 -12.08
C THR A 51 -9.34 -9.52 -11.07
N SER A 52 -8.04 -9.66 -10.85
CA SER A 52 -7.48 -10.68 -9.93
C SER A 52 -6.97 -10.09 -8.62
N ILE A 53 -6.78 -8.77 -8.55
CA ILE A 53 -6.25 -8.07 -7.39
C ILE A 53 -6.64 -6.59 -7.44
N LEU A 54 -6.89 -5.98 -6.27
CA LEU A 54 -7.16 -4.55 -6.13
C LEU A 54 -6.05 -3.83 -5.39
N LEU A 55 -5.90 -2.53 -5.64
CA LEU A 55 -5.07 -1.64 -4.83
C LEU A 55 -5.94 -0.80 -3.89
N GLY A 56 -5.79 -0.97 -2.57
CA GLY A 56 -6.40 -0.15 -1.54
C GLY A 56 -5.51 1.00 -1.11
N ASN A 57 -6.10 2.17 -0.87
CA ASN A 57 -5.35 3.35 -0.44
C ASN A 57 -5.35 3.51 1.09
N THR A 58 -4.20 3.26 1.72
CA THR A 58 -4.04 3.30 3.18
C THR A 58 -4.27 4.70 3.75
N TYR A 59 -3.76 5.74 3.09
CA TYR A 59 -3.92 7.13 3.56
C TYR A 59 -5.41 7.47 3.74
N HIS A 60 -6.22 7.24 2.71
CA HIS A 60 -7.63 7.62 2.79
C HIS A 60 -8.41 6.76 3.78
N LEU A 61 -8.14 5.45 3.85
CA LEU A 61 -8.81 4.51 4.74
C LEU A 61 -8.50 4.79 6.21
N HIS A 62 -7.25 5.16 6.53
CA HIS A 62 -6.81 5.55 7.87
C HIS A 62 -7.59 6.76 8.40
N PHE A 63 -7.75 7.80 7.58
CA PHE A 63 -8.49 8.98 8.02
C PHE A 63 -10.01 8.77 8.02
N ARG A 64 -10.55 8.07 7.01
CA ARG A 64 -11.99 7.81 6.88
C ARG A 64 -12.24 6.48 6.15
N PRO A 65 -12.89 5.51 6.80
CA PRO A 65 -13.57 5.58 8.10
C PRO A 65 -12.67 5.38 9.33
N GLY A 66 -11.39 5.05 9.13
CA GLY A 66 -10.51 4.56 10.20
C GLY A 66 -10.31 3.05 10.10
N GLU A 67 -9.07 2.61 10.25
CA GLU A 67 -8.66 1.21 10.17
C GLU A 67 -9.25 0.36 11.30
N ASP A 68 -9.45 0.93 12.50
CA ASP A 68 -10.08 0.22 13.62
C ASP A 68 -11.55 -0.12 13.30
N VAL A 69 -12.28 0.81 12.68
CA VAL A 69 -13.66 0.58 12.23
C VAL A 69 -13.70 -0.51 11.16
N ILE A 70 -12.77 -0.47 10.20
CA ILE A 70 -12.68 -1.50 9.15
C ILE A 70 -12.36 -2.86 9.76
N ALA A 71 -11.42 -2.93 10.71
CA ALA A 71 -11.07 -4.15 11.40
C ALA A 71 -12.26 -4.73 12.19
N GLU A 72 -13.00 -3.89 12.93
CA GLU A 72 -14.20 -4.28 13.67
C GLU A 72 -15.31 -4.84 12.75
N LEU A 73 -15.45 -4.28 11.55
CA LEU A 73 -16.40 -4.75 10.53
C LEU A 73 -15.93 -6.01 9.79
N GLY A 74 -14.76 -6.55 10.13
CA GLY A 74 -14.23 -7.81 9.61
C GLY A 74 -13.20 -7.66 8.49
N GLY A 75 -12.48 -6.53 8.46
CA GLY A 75 -11.39 -6.27 7.51
C GLY A 75 -11.86 -5.64 6.19
N LEU A 76 -10.90 -5.18 5.40
CA LEU A 76 -11.15 -4.41 4.18
C LEU A 76 -11.93 -5.23 3.13
N HIS A 77 -11.61 -6.51 2.98
CA HIS A 77 -12.31 -7.45 2.09
C HIS A 77 -13.81 -7.46 2.34
N ARG A 78 -14.22 -7.71 3.60
CA ARG A 78 -15.63 -7.74 3.99
C ARG A 78 -16.26 -6.35 3.89
N PHE A 79 -15.54 -5.31 4.29
CA PHE A 79 -16.02 -3.94 4.27
C PHE A 79 -16.36 -3.46 2.84
N MET A 80 -15.59 -3.88 1.83
CA MET A 80 -15.81 -3.47 0.44
C MET A 80 -16.55 -4.50 -0.43
N GLY A 81 -16.87 -5.68 0.09
CA GLY A 81 -17.50 -6.76 -0.69
C GLY A 81 -16.57 -7.43 -1.72
N TRP A 82 -15.26 -7.36 -1.50
CA TRP A 82 -14.24 -7.98 -2.35
C TRP A 82 -13.58 -9.14 -1.59
N ASP A 83 -13.69 -10.34 -2.14
CA ASP A 83 -13.20 -11.58 -1.56
C ASP A 83 -11.87 -12.05 -2.16
N GLY A 84 -11.33 -11.32 -3.13
CA GLY A 84 -10.04 -11.61 -3.76
C GLY A 84 -8.86 -10.88 -3.12
N PRO A 85 -7.66 -11.03 -3.69
CA PRO A 85 -6.44 -10.37 -3.22
C PRO A 85 -6.54 -8.83 -3.18
N ILE A 86 -5.97 -8.22 -2.14
CA ILE A 86 -5.83 -6.76 -2.00
C ILE A 86 -4.37 -6.39 -1.68
N LEU A 87 -3.80 -5.48 -2.44
CA LEU A 87 -2.56 -4.78 -2.09
C LEU A 87 -2.90 -3.41 -1.49
N THR A 88 -2.31 -3.05 -0.37
CA THR A 88 -2.40 -1.70 0.19
C THR A 88 -1.14 -0.91 -0.07
N ASP A 89 -1.27 0.33 -0.56
CA ASP A 89 -0.15 1.26 -0.56
C ASP A 89 0.25 1.66 0.87
N SER A 90 1.39 2.30 1.06
CA SER A 90 1.86 2.73 2.39
C SER A 90 1.29 4.08 2.84
N GLY A 91 0.64 4.80 1.92
CA GLY A 91 0.26 6.21 2.09
C GLY A 91 1.39 7.21 1.82
N GLY A 92 2.64 6.75 1.62
CA GLY A 92 3.81 7.61 1.37
C GLY A 92 3.60 8.54 0.16
N PHE A 93 3.20 7.98 -0.98
CA PHE A 93 2.95 8.77 -2.19
C PHE A 93 1.89 9.87 -1.99
N GLN A 94 0.84 9.65 -1.19
CA GLN A 94 -0.19 10.67 -0.92
C GLN A 94 0.37 11.80 -0.07
N VAL A 95 1.23 11.49 0.90
CA VAL A 95 1.94 12.51 1.69
C VAL A 95 2.88 13.33 0.78
N PHE A 96 3.67 12.67 -0.06
CA PHE A 96 4.67 13.34 -0.90
C PHE A 96 4.10 14.01 -2.16
N SER A 97 2.97 13.56 -2.71
CA SER A 97 2.26 14.29 -3.77
C SER A 97 1.65 15.60 -3.25
N LEU A 98 1.47 15.71 -1.93
CA LEU A 98 1.01 16.89 -1.22
C LEU A 98 2.15 17.56 -0.44
N LYS A 99 3.33 17.75 -1.06
CA LYS A 99 4.54 18.32 -0.41
C LYS A 99 4.27 19.55 0.48
N HIS A 100 3.34 20.42 0.08
CA HIS A 100 2.98 21.63 0.84
C HIS A 100 2.33 21.36 2.22
N THR A 101 1.87 20.12 2.45
CA THR A 101 1.33 19.68 3.75
C THR A 101 2.40 19.13 4.67
N ILE A 102 3.57 18.76 4.14
CA ILE A 102 4.67 18.17 4.92
C ILE A 102 5.25 19.22 5.87
N LEU A 103 5.35 18.83 7.13
CA LEU A 103 5.92 19.65 8.21
C LEU A 103 7.36 19.23 8.53
N ALA A 104 7.64 17.92 8.52
CA ALA A 104 8.96 17.37 8.77
C ALA A 104 9.08 15.95 8.23
N THR A 105 10.28 15.58 7.78
CA THR A 105 10.66 14.20 7.44
C THR A 105 11.99 13.91 8.12
N ASP A 106 12.09 12.77 8.80
CA ASP A 106 13.27 12.37 9.58
C ASP A 106 13.41 10.84 9.59
N ASP A 107 14.43 10.30 10.27
CA ASP A 107 14.64 8.85 10.36
C ASP A 107 13.45 8.10 10.99
N GLU A 108 12.66 8.79 11.81
CA GLU A 108 11.53 8.21 12.52
C GLU A 108 10.25 8.13 11.67
N GLY A 109 10.08 9.02 10.69
CA GLY A 109 8.91 9.04 9.82
C GLY A 109 8.65 10.40 9.17
N VAL A 110 7.42 10.61 8.72
CA VAL A 110 6.97 11.86 8.10
C VAL A 110 5.81 12.46 8.88
N THR A 111 5.90 13.77 9.15
CA THR A 111 4.84 14.57 9.78
C THR A 111 4.26 15.52 8.75
N PHE A 112 2.94 15.56 8.63
CA PHE A 112 2.23 16.36 7.63
C PHE A 112 0.89 16.86 8.17
N ARG A 113 0.21 17.75 7.44
CA ARG A 113 -1.16 18.17 7.74
C ARG A 113 -2.17 17.31 7.00
N SER A 114 -3.13 16.74 7.73
CA SER A 114 -4.29 16.06 7.15
C SER A 114 -5.04 16.97 6.18
N ILE A 115 -5.38 16.46 4.99
CA ILE A 115 -6.23 17.20 4.03
C ILE A 115 -7.70 17.23 4.43
N TYR A 116 -8.10 16.46 5.44
CA TYR A 116 -9.49 16.35 5.86
C TYR A 116 -9.89 17.46 6.83
N ASP A 117 -8.98 17.87 7.72
CA ASP A 117 -9.23 18.82 8.81
C ASP A 117 -8.02 19.70 9.17
N GLY A 118 -6.84 19.47 8.59
CA GLY A 118 -5.63 20.25 8.83
C GLY A 118 -4.86 19.88 10.10
N SER A 119 -5.26 18.83 10.82
CA SER A 119 -4.53 18.33 12.00
C SER A 119 -3.10 17.90 11.61
N PRO A 120 -2.12 18.09 12.51
CA PRO A 120 -0.80 17.49 12.32
C PRO A 120 -0.88 15.98 12.57
N GLU A 121 -0.39 15.20 11.61
CA GLU A 121 -0.38 13.74 11.61
C GLU A 121 1.02 13.23 11.36
N ARG A 122 1.34 12.04 11.87
CA ARG A 122 2.66 11.45 11.73
C ARG A 122 2.58 9.99 11.30
N PHE A 123 3.15 9.70 10.13
CA PHE A 123 3.27 8.35 9.61
C PHE A 123 4.68 7.83 9.88
N THR A 124 4.74 6.67 10.54
CA THR A 124 5.97 5.91 10.78
C THR A 124 5.88 4.55 10.07
N PRO A 125 7.01 3.87 9.84
CA PRO A 125 7.00 2.52 9.27
C PRO A 125 6.15 1.54 10.09
N GLU A 126 6.19 1.64 11.42
CA GLU A 126 5.43 0.79 12.33
C GLU A 126 3.92 1.09 12.26
N LEU A 127 3.54 2.37 12.21
CA LEU A 127 2.14 2.75 12.05
C LEU A 127 1.60 2.27 10.70
N ALA A 128 2.37 2.41 9.62
CA ALA A 128 1.98 1.92 8.30
C ALA A 128 1.77 0.40 8.30
N ALA A 129 2.61 -0.37 9.00
CA ALA A 129 2.40 -1.81 9.19
C ALA A 129 1.15 -2.11 10.02
N GLU A 130 0.93 -1.40 11.14
CA GLU A 130 -0.24 -1.59 11.99
C GLU A 130 -1.55 -1.33 11.22
N ILE A 131 -1.62 -0.22 10.48
CA ILE A 131 -2.79 0.12 9.68
C ILE A 131 -3.05 -0.97 8.64
N GLN A 132 -2.03 -1.35 7.86
CA GLN A 132 -2.19 -2.36 6.81
C GLN A 132 -2.54 -3.74 7.37
N ALA A 133 -2.07 -4.09 8.58
CA ALA A 133 -2.48 -5.30 9.29
C ALA A 133 -3.94 -5.24 9.74
N LYS A 134 -4.42 -4.11 10.26
CA LYS A 134 -5.83 -3.90 10.64
C LYS A 134 -6.77 -3.90 9.43
N LEU A 135 -6.34 -3.31 8.31
CA LEU A 135 -7.06 -3.40 7.05
C LEU A 135 -7.13 -4.85 6.54
N GLY A 136 -6.15 -5.69 6.89
CA GLY A 136 -6.13 -7.11 6.55
C GLY A 136 -5.78 -7.38 5.08
N SER A 137 -5.00 -6.50 4.45
CA SER A 137 -4.59 -6.68 3.05
C SER A 137 -3.68 -7.90 2.86
N ASP A 138 -3.69 -8.46 1.66
CA ASP A 138 -2.83 -9.59 1.28
C ASP A 138 -1.36 -9.18 1.10
N ILE A 139 -1.15 -7.97 0.61
CA ILE A 139 0.17 -7.42 0.32
C ILE A 139 0.23 -6.01 0.90
N ALA A 140 1.17 -5.80 1.80
CA ALA A 140 1.50 -4.49 2.34
C ALA A 140 2.69 -3.88 1.58
N MET A 141 2.62 -2.59 1.28
CA MET A 141 3.76 -1.82 0.77
C MET A 141 4.51 -1.16 1.91
N CYS A 142 5.85 -1.17 1.85
CA CYS A 142 6.68 -0.40 2.76
C CYS A 142 6.44 1.11 2.60
N LEU A 143 6.51 1.85 3.71
CA LEU A 143 6.56 3.31 3.69
C LEU A 143 7.84 3.80 3.01
N ASP A 144 7.70 4.77 2.13
CA ASP A 144 8.77 5.32 1.32
C ASP A 144 8.74 6.85 1.26
N VAL A 145 9.86 7.41 0.78
CA VAL A 145 9.98 8.83 0.44
C VAL A 145 9.98 8.92 -1.07
N CYS A 146 8.99 9.61 -1.64
CA CYS A 146 8.84 9.78 -3.10
C CYS A 146 9.24 11.21 -3.52
N PRO A 147 10.52 11.46 -3.84
CA PRO A 147 10.98 12.74 -4.35
C PRO A 147 10.45 12.99 -5.77
N THR A 148 10.59 14.23 -6.25
CA THR A 148 10.23 14.55 -7.64
C THR A 148 11.37 14.15 -8.58
N PRO A 149 11.11 13.76 -9.84
CA PRO A 149 12.16 13.36 -10.77
C PRO A 149 13.27 14.42 -10.99
N ASP A 150 12.90 15.70 -10.85
CA ASP A 150 13.83 16.83 -10.99
C ASP A 150 14.52 17.24 -9.66
N SER A 151 14.33 16.46 -8.58
CA SER A 151 14.96 16.74 -7.30
C SER A 151 16.49 16.65 -7.39
N PRO A 152 17.25 17.50 -6.66
CA PRO A 152 18.70 17.43 -6.64
C PRO A 152 19.19 16.04 -6.19
N ARG A 153 20.37 15.65 -6.68
CA ARG A 153 20.98 14.35 -6.34
C ARG A 153 21.03 14.08 -4.84
N GLU A 154 21.36 15.09 -4.03
CA GLU A 154 21.43 14.96 -2.57
C GLU A 154 20.06 14.61 -1.95
N GLU A 155 18.96 15.18 -2.48
CA GLU A 155 17.59 14.85 -2.05
C GLU A 155 17.20 13.43 -2.46
N LEU A 156 17.62 12.99 -3.65
CA LEU A 156 17.38 11.61 -4.12
C LEU A 156 18.16 10.59 -3.27
N GLU A 157 19.43 10.87 -2.98
CA GLU A 157 20.27 10.02 -2.12
C GLU A 157 19.68 9.89 -0.72
N GLU A 158 19.16 10.99 -0.17
CA GLU A 158 18.48 10.99 1.13
C GLU A 158 17.15 10.22 1.09
N ALA A 159 16.35 10.37 0.02
CA ALA A 159 15.11 9.61 -0.15
C ALA A 159 15.35 8.09 -0.23
N VAL A 160 16.40 7.67 -0.95
CA VAL A 160 16.84 6.26 -1.01
C VAL A 160 17.27 5.78 0.37
N ARG A 161 18.06 6.59 1.10
CA ARG A 161 18.54 6.25 2.45
C ARG A 161 17.37 6.07 3.42
N LEU A 162 16.45 7.03 3.47
CA LEU A 162 15.26 6.99 4.33
C LEU A 162 14.34 5.82 3.96
N THR A 163 14.04 5.63 2.66
CA THR A 163 13.18 4.52 2.20
C THR A 163 13.77 3.17 2.59
N THR A 164 15.09 3.00 2.44
CA THR A 164 15.78 1.77 2.84
C THR A 164 15.72 1.55 4.36
N HIS A 165 15.96 2.62 5.13
CA HIS A 165 15.89 2.58 6.60
C HIS A 165 14.48 2.24 7.10
N TRP A 166 13.46 2.90 6.56
CA TRP A 166 12.06 2.68 6.88
C TRP A 166 11.58 1.28 6.47
N ALA A 167 11.98 0.78 5.30
CA ALA A 167 11.65 -0.57 4.86
C ALA A 167 12.20 -1.63 5.83
N ALA A 168 13.43 -1.46 6.35
CA ALA A 168 14.01 -2.37 7.33
C ALA A 168 13.21 -2.39 8.65
N ARG A 169 12.74 -1.22 9.10
CA ARG A 169 11.90 -1.08 10.29
C ARG A 169 10.53 -1.72 10.10
N GLN A 170 9.85 -1.43 8.99
CA GLN A 170 8.55 -2.02 8.70
C GLN A 170 8.63 -3.54 8.53
N HIS A 171 9.71 -4.05 7.95
CA HIS A 171 9.95 -5.49 7.86
C HIS A 171 10.09 -6.18 9.23
N ALA A 172 10.62 -5.47 10.23
CA ALA A 172 10.71 -5.96 11.61
C ALA A 172 9.41 -5.82 12.41
N ALA A 173 8.46 -5.02 11.93
CA ALA A 173 7.17 -4.81 12.58
C ALA A 173 6.24 -6.03 12.41
N PRO A 174 5.29 -6.24 13.34
CA PRO A 174 4.24 -7.25 13.18
C PRO A 174 3.39 -7.02 11.94
N ARG A 175 2.89 -8.12 11.35
CA ARG A 175 2.01 -8.12 10.18
C ARG A 175 0.87 -9.12 10.37
N ALA A 176 -0.19 -8.96 9.58
CA ALA A 176 -1.28 -9.95 9.57
C ALA A 176 -0.77 -11.33 9.11
N GLU A 177 -1.43 -12.39 9.56
CA GLU A 177 -1.07 -13.76 9.17
C GLU A 177 -1.16 -13.92 7.64
N GLY A 178 -0.10 -14.48 7.04
CA GLY A 178 -0.04 -14.70 5.59
C GLY A 178 0.18 -13.43 4.74
N GLN A 179 0.20 -12.22 5.34
CA GLN A 179 0.41 -10.97 4.62
C GLN A 179 1.84 -10.88 4.06
N LEU A 180 1.94 -10.62 2.76
CA LEU A 180 3.20 -10.36 2.07
C LEU A 180 3.62 -8.90 2.31
N LEU A 181 4.92 -8.63 2.22
CA LEU A 181 5.46 -7.27 2.33
C LEU A 181 6.35 -7.00 1.13
N PHE A 182 6.06 -5.91 0.41
CA PHE A 182 6.82 -5.46 -0.75
C PHE A 182 7.63 -4.20 -0.39
N GLY A 183 8.93 -4.24 -0.69
CA GLY A 183 9.78 -3.06 -0.66
C GLY A 183 9.61 -2.19 -1.90
N ILE A 184 9.98 -0.92 -1.78
CA ILE A 184 9.96 0.05 -2.88
C ILE A 184 11.41 0.44 -3.19
N ALA A 185 11.84 0.19 -4.42
CA ALA A 185 13.10 0.74 -4.92
C ALA A 185 12.86 2.18 -5.38
N GLN A 186 13.71 3.11 -4.92
CA GLN A 186 13.72 4.52 -5.31
C GLN A 186 14.77 4.80 -6.38
#